data_AF-A0A941Z4F5-F1
#
_entry.id   AF-A0A941Z4F5-F1
#
_cell.length_a   1.000
_cell.length_b   1.000
_cell.length_c   1.000
_cell.angle_alpha   90.00
_cell.angle_beta   90.00
_cell.angle_gamma   90.00
#
_symmetry.space_group_name_H-M   'P 1'
#
loop_
_entity.id
_entity.type
_entity.pdbx_description
1 polymer ?
#
loop_
_entity_poly.entity_id
_entity_poly.type
_entity_poly.pdbx_seq_one_letter_code
_entity_poly.pdbx_strand_id
1 'polypeptide(L)'
;MSMQSIEVEIDAAGRVHAVDPQVAVPAGPALLTPLAPRRTALEHGAPAERPDDWRSLVGALSGSPSWREPPQAIQDRLRDEWR
;
A
#
# COMPACT_ATOMS: atom_id res chain seq x y z
N MET A 1 -4.23 21.40 32.31
CA MET A 1 -5.23 21.34 31.22
C MET A 1 -4.99 20.04 30.45
N SER A 2 -5.97 19.14 30.35
CA SER A 2 -5.81 17.93 29.55
C SER A 2 -6.14 18.22 28.08
N MET A 3 -5.35 17.63 27.17
CA MET A 3 -5.60 17.72 25.73
C MET A 3 -6.86 16.90 25.40
N GLN A 4 -7.82 17.49 24.69
CA GLN A 4 -8.98 16.77 24.15
C GLN A 4 -8.73 16.49 22.67
N SER A 5 -8.88 15.23 22.25
CA SER A 5 -8.75 14.80 20.86
C SER A 5 -10.13 14.45 20.29
N ILE A 6 -10.35 14.78 19.02
CA ILE A 6 -11.53 14.41 18.23
C ILE A 6 -11.06 13.62 17.00
N GLU A 7 -11.91 12.73 16.46
CA GLU A 7 -11.66 12.01 15.21
C GLU A 7 -12.58 12.55 14.11
N VAL A 8 -12.04 12.71 12.89
CA VAL A 8 -12.76 13.29 11.75
C VAL A 8 -12.44 12.53 10.46
N GLU A 9 -13.41 12.43 9.57
CA GLU A 9 -13.25 11.92 8.20
C GLU A 9 -13.26 13.10 7.20
N ILE A 10 -12.42 13.04 6.16
CA ILE A 10 -12.37 14.03 5.08
C ILE A 10 -12.81 13.35 3.78
N ASP A 11 -13.91 13.83 3.20
CA ASP A 11 -14.46 13.23 1.97
C ASP A 11 -13.68 13.65 0.71
N ALA A 12 -14.02 13.04 -0.43
CA ALA A 12 -13.38 13.31 -1.72
C ALA A 12 -13.58 14.76 -2.23
N ALA A 13 -14.54 15.50 -1.68
CA ALA A 13 -14.76 16.92 -1.95
C ALA A 13 -14.05 17.83 -0.92
N GLY A 14 -13.30 17.25 0.03
CA GLY A 14 -12.56 17.95 1.06
C GLY A 14 -13.40 18.39 2.26
N ARG A 15 -14.62 17.88 2.43
CA ARG A 15 -15.48 18.23 3.57
C ARG A 15 -15.13 17.38 4.78
N VAL A 16 -15.18 18.00 5.96
CA VAL A 16 -14.83 17.38 7.24
C VAL A 16 -16.10 16.92 7.95
N HIS A 17 -16.13 15.66 8.36
CA HIS A 17 -17.24 15.05 9.11
C HIS A 17 -16.72 14.53 10.44
N ALA A 18 -17.39 14.88 11.54
CA ALA A 18 -17.08 14.27 12.83
C ALA A 18 -17.50 12.81 12.83
N VAL A 19 -16.63 11.93 13.33
CA VAL A 19 -16.94 10.51 13.47
C VAL A 19 -16.82 10.10 14.94
N ASP A 20 -17.53 9.04 15.31
CA ASP A 20 -17.39 8.45 16.64
C ASP A 20 -15.96 7.93 16.78
N PRO A 21 -15.17 8.44 17.75
CA PRO A 21 -13.77 8.06 17.86
C PRO A 21 -13.64 6.56 18.09
N GLN A 22 -12.81 5.90 17.29
CA GLN A 22 -12.50 4.49 17.47
C GLN A 22 -11.90 4.29 18.87
N VAL A 23 -12.67 3.64 19.75
CA VAL A 23 -12.36 3.45 21.18
C VAL A 23 -11.05 2.67 21.41
N ALA A 24 -10.53 1.98 20.38
CA ALA A 24 -9.32 1.19 20.45
C ALA A 24 -8.40 1.45 19.25
N VAL A 25 -7.60 2.51 19.33
CA VAL A 25 -6.38 2.59 18.53
C VAL A 25 -5.39 1.59 19.15
N PRO A 26 -4.93 0.55 18.43
CA PRO A 26 -3.95 -0.38 18.97
C PRO A 26 -2.73 0.38 19.45
N ALA A 27 -2.40 0.26 20.74
CA ALA A 27 -1.19 0.84 21.32
C ALA A 27 0.03 0.02 20.86
N GLY A 28 0.37 0.16 19.58
CA GLY A 28 1.48 -0.54 18.95
C GLY A 28 2.12 0.35 17.89
N PRO A 29 3.34 0.02 17.46
CA PRO A 29 4.00 0.73 16.36
C PRO A 29 3.10 0.68 15.11
N ALA A 30 2.61 1.83 14.68
CA ALA A 30 1.91 1.96 13.41
C ALA A 30 2.94 2.13 12.29
N LEU A 31 2.91 1.23 11.30
CA LEU A 31 3.72 1.40 10.11
C LEU A 31 3.02 2.43 9.20
N LEU A 32 3.52 3.66 9.21
CA LEU A 32 3.04 4.70 8.29
C LEU A 32 3.70 4.49 6.93
N THR A 33 2.92 4.08 5.93
CA THR A 33 3.37 4.09 4.53
C THR A 33 2.89 5.37 3.87
N PRO A 34 3.74 6.40 3.71
CA PRO A 34 3.36 7.58 2.95
C PRO A 34 3.09 7.18 1.50
N LEU A 35 1.85 7.40 1.05
CA LEU A 35 1.52 7.27 -0.36
C LEU A 35 2.23 8.41 -1.09
N ALA A 36 3.30 8.10 -1.81
CA ALA A 36 3.95 9.08 -2.66
C ALA A 36 2.91 9.60 -3.69
N PRO A 37 2.94 10.90 -4.03
CA PRO A 37 2.15 11.41 -5.14
C PRO A 37 2.45 10.55 -6.35
N ARG A 38 1.41 10.08 -7.06
CA ARG A 38 1.57 9.39 -8.34
C ARG A 38 2.38 10.31 -9.26
N ARG A 39 3.68 10.08 -9.39
CA ARG A 39 4.46 10.62 -10.50
C ARG A 39 3.85 9.99 -11.74
N THR A 40 3.21 10.80 -12.58
CA THR A 40 2.82 10.41 -13.94
C THR A 40 4.05 9.78 -14.59
N ALA A 41 3.95 8.50 -14.93
CA ALA A 41 5.03 7.70 -15.49
C ALA A 41 5.35 8.16 -16.92
N LEU A 42 5.99 9.31 -17.07
CA LEU A 42 6.38 9.89 -18.36
C LEU A 42 7.90 9.86 -18.60
N GLU A 43 8.70 9.36 -17.66
CA GLU A 43 10.18 9.45 -17.77
C GLU A 43 10.97 8.14 -17.67
N HIS A 44 10.32 6.97 -17.64
CA HIS A 44 11.05 5.71 -17.81
C HIS A 44 10.75 5.12 -19.18
N GLY A 45 11.69 5.36 -20.10
CA GLY A 45 11.67 4.85 -21.46
C GLY A 45 11.59 3.33 -21.51
N ALA A 46 10.37 2.82 -21.67
CA ALA A 46 9.98 1.65 -22.42
C ALA A 46 8.45 1.65 -22.43
N PRO A 47 7.77 1.37 -23.56
CA PRO A 47 6.37 0.99 -23.46
C PRO A 47 6.35 -0.37 -22.76
N ALA A 48 6.20 -0.37 -21.43
CA ALA A 48 5.55 -1.50 -20.81
C ALA A 48 4.13 -1.44 -21.37
N GLU A 49 3.84 -2.27 -22.38
CA GLU A 49 2.49 -2.58 -22.78
C GLU A 49 1.76 -2.94 -21.49
N ARG A 50 1.03 -1.96 -20.97
CA ARG A 50 0.26 -2.12 -19.77
C ARG A 50 -0.76 -3.18 -20.16
N PRO A 51 -0.77 -4.36 -19.54
CA PRO A 51 -1.79 -5.32 -19.89
C PRO A 51 -3.11 -4.71 -19.41
N ASP A 52 -3.87 -4.15 -20.36
CA ASP A 52 -5.19 -3.57 -20.10
C ASP A 52 -6.19 -4.65 -19.65
N ASP A 53 -5.80 -5.93 -19.73
CA ASP A 53 -6.52 -7.09 -19.20
C ASP A 53 -5.75 -7.75 -18.05
N TRP A 54 -6.46 -7.98 -16.93
CA TRP A 54 -5.97 -8.69 -15.75
C TRP A 54 -5.43 -10.09 -16.09
N ARG A 55 -5.97 -10.75 -17.13
CA ARG A 55 -5.47 -12.05 -17.59
C ARG A 55 -4.05 -11.99 -18.12
N SER A 56 -3.73 -10.92 -18.86
CA SER A 56 -2.39 -10.71 -19.40
C SER A 56 -1.39 -10.39 -18.29
N LEU A 57 -1.81 -9.66 -17.25
CA LEU A 57 -0.99 -9.45 -16.05
C LEU A 57 -0.73 -10.76 -15.30
N VAL A 58 -1.76 -11.58 -15.08
CA VAL A 58 -1.62 -12.89 -14.41
C VAL A 58 -0.73 -13.82 -15.25
N GLY A 59 -0.86 -13.83 -16.57
CA GLY A 59 0.01 -14.59 -17.47
C GLY A 59 1.48 -14.18 -17.36
N ALA A 60 1.76 -12.87 -17.35
CA ALA A 60 3.11 -12.34 -17.19
C ALA A 60 3.72 -12.71 -15.82
N LEU A 61 2.92 -12.64 -14.75
CA LEU A 61 3.37 -12.99 -13.40
C LEU A 61 3.54 -14.50 -13.20
N SER A 62 2.76 -15.33 -13.90
CA SER A 62 2.83 -16.80 -13.81
C SER A 62 4.18 -17.37 -14.23
N GLY A 63 4.94 -16.64 -15.07
CA GLY A 63 6.30 -16.98 -15.44
C GLY A 63 7.34 -16.69 -14.34
N SER A 64 7.02 -15.81 -13.39
CA SER A 64 7.95 -15.36 -12.35
C SER A 64 8.29 -16.48 -11.36
N PRO A 65 9.57 -16.64 -10.96
CA PRO A 65 9.96 -17.55 -9.88
C PRO A 65 9.19 -17.24 -8.59
N SER A 66 9.01 -15.96 -8.28
CA SER A 66 8.34 -15.48 -7.08
C SER A 66 6.84 -15.77 -7.06
N TRP A 67 6.23 -16.10 -8.20
CA TRP A 67 4.82 -16.52 -8.26
C TRP A 67 4.62 -17.98 -7.85
N ARG A 68 5.70 -18.79 -7.89
CA ARG A 68 5.69 -20.21 -7.50
C ARG A 68 6.23 -20.43 -6.09
N GLU A 69 6.91 -19.44 -5.52
CA GLU A 69 7.39 -19.49 -4.15
C GLU A 69 6.23 -19.24 -3.18
N PRO A 70 6.14 -19.99 -2.06
CA PRO A 70 5.17 -19.68 -1.02
C PRO A 70 5.45 -18.28 -0.46
N PRO A 71 4.42 -17.45 -0.18
CA PRO A 71 4.61 -16.07 0.29
C PRO A 71 5.55 -15.95 1.48
N GLN A 72 5.54 -16.95 2.37
CA GLN A 72 6.41 -17.01 3.55
C GLN A 72 7.90 -17.04 3.20
N ALA A 73 8.29 -17.81 2.18
CA ALA A 73 9.70 -17.92 1.76
C ALA A 73 10.24 -16.60 1.19
N ILE A 74 9.39 -15.85 0.50
CA ILE A 74 9.74 -14.52 -0.03
C ILE A 74 9.96 -13.54 1.13
N GLN A 75 9.06 -13.57 2.13
CA GLN A 75 9.17 -12.71 3.32
C GLN A 75 10.41 -13.03 4.15
N ASP A 76 10.72 -14.32 4.32
CA ASP A 76 11.90 -14.76 5.07
C ASP A 76 13.20 -14.33 4.38
N ARG A 77 13.31 -14.50 3.06
CA ARG A 77 14.47 -14.03 2.28
C ARG A 77 14.67 -12.53 2.40
N LEU A 78 13.60 -11.74 2.23
CA LEU A 78 13.66 -10.28 2.37
C LEU A 78 14.08 -9.85 3.78
N ARG A 79 13.62 -10.55 4.81
CA ARG A 79 14.03 -10.26 6.20
C ARG A 79 15.50 -10.55 6.44
N ASP A 80 16.03 -11.62 5.84
CA ASP A 80 17.43 -12.03 6.00
C ASP A 80 18.39 -11.15 5.19
N GLU A 81 17.96 -10.60 4.04
CA GLU A 81 18.74 -9.63 3.26
C GLU A 81 18.96 -8.29 3.99
N TRP A 82 18.13 -7.97 4.98
CA TRP A 82 18.16 -6.71 5.72
C TRP A 82 18.82 -6.84 7.11
N ARG A 83 19.47 -7.97 7.39
CA ARG A 83 20.28 -8.23 8.60
C ARG A 83 21.77 -8.08 8.31
#